data_AF-A0A428Q009-F1
#
_entry.id   AF-A0A428Q009-F1
#
_cell.length_a   1.000
_cell.length_b   1.000
_cell.length_c   1.000
_cell.angle_alpha   90.00
_cell.angle_beta   90.00
_cell.angle_gamma   90.00
#
_symmetry.space_group_name_H-M   'P 1'
#
loop_
_entity.id
_entity.type
_entity.pdbx_description
1 polymer ?
#
loop_
_entity_poly.entity_id
_entity_poly.type
_entity_poly.pdbx_seq_one_letter_code
_entity_poly.pdbx_strand_id
1 'polypeptide(L)'
;MCVRTGSTWSKNAPFVVCPSEHRIYQCFTPLVANRARPIHLSELQEARERNNRIFTSALRRLLKVLSFWDRTHGGLTLEVAALSPSDVEHHTYEPELAHDYPFQLEEDLEQATNFREYHTMKSTEPRAFSNRHIRAALKRLFGTPLEMTPLPQKTRRKPMSTLPKTPIVKGFLIRRSFFRGFALSTLAKLFNESLVSLEWFRFERWASLTYDQEVSFYTDLWAFLIPALPQTVKMLSFSQWSRWKPPWIYKPLDEIDLRKSLSRALAPLVLQLTEFSPPDLMNIPEFLDQLGQMSDRSGEAKLELLSIKGGRFGHSCVTRILVLAAAAAKALPRLRILEVWHESRGYEYLFRYTQSNDQATITWMNGGEEYPVAPEVLEAWEGVASAYSTRPLVVDRRRFPGNQMMEPRWYNGWVYPLLELRRLVFDPITLEREVQLMRRA
;
A
#
# COMPACT_ATOMS: atom_id res chain seq x y z
N MET A 1 20.09 10.64 -16.17
CA MET A 1 20.25 10.66 -17.64
C MET A 1 20.01 9.25 -18.18
N CYS A 2 18.80 8.94 -18.63
CA CYS A 2 18.58 7.76 -19.47
C CYS A 2 18.86 8.17 -20.92
N VAL A 3 19.91 7.62 -21.51
CA VAL A 3 20.11 7.71 -22.95
C VAL A 3 19.30 6.59 -23.59
N ARG A 4 18.28 6.98 -24.36
CA ARG A 4 17.51 6.10 -25.22
C ARG A 4 18.41 5.67 -26.39
N THR A 5 18.77 4.40 -26.46
CA THR A 5 19.35 3.82 -27.68
C THR A 5 18.56 2.58 -28.08
N GLY A 6 17.69 2.71 -29.08
CA GLY A 6 17.13 1.59 -29.82
C GLY A 6 16.14 0.69 -29.07
N SER A 7 15.36 -0.05 -29.84
CA SER A 7 14.20 -0.88 -29.48
C SER A 7 14.51 -2.16 -28.68
N THR A 8 15.58 -2.16 -27.86
CA THR A 8 15.97 -3.34 -27.06
C THR A 8 16.47 -2.94 -25.68
N TRP A 9 15.81 -3.46 -24.63
CA TRP A 9 16.34 -3.42 -23.26
C TRP A 9 17.65 -4.23 -23.21
N SER A 10 18.78 -3.55 -22.97
CA SER A 10 20.08 -4.22 -22.87
C SER A 10 20.13 -5.14 -21.65
N LYS A 11 20.94 -6.21 -21.73
CA LYS A 11 21.16 -7.22 -20.65
C LYS A 11 21.74 -6.67 -19.34
N ASN A 12 22.01 -5.37 -19.26
CA ASN A 12 22.48 -4.70 -18.05
C ASN A 12 21.31 -3.89 -17.47
N ALA A 13 20.88 -4.25 -16.26
CA ALA A 13 19.81 -3.60 -15.50
C ALA A 13 19.91 -2.06 -15.61
N PRO A 14 19.04 -1.40 -16.38
CA PRO A 14 19.13 0.04 -16.54
C PRO A 14 18.56 0.70 -15.30
N PHE A 15 19.38 1.52 -14.64
CA PHE A 15 18.92 2.49 -13.66
C PHE A 15 18.18 3.60 -14.42
N VAL A 16 16.96 3.92 -14.02
CA VAL A 16 16.28 5.13 -14.51
C VAL A 16 16.39 6.18 -13.41
N VAL A 17 17.09 7.27 -13.71
CA VAL A 17 17.24 8.43 -12.82
C VAL A 17 16.46 9.58 -13.44
N CYS A 18 15.37 10.00 -12.78
CA CYS A 18 14.59 11.17 -13.18
C CYS A 18 15.19 12.44 -12.53
N PRO A 19 15.78 13.38 -13.30
CA PRO A 19 16.47 14.54 -12.75
C PRO A 19 15.54 15.60 -12.14
N SER A 20 14.25 15.65 -12.52
CA SER A 20 13.31 16.66 -12.04
C SER A 20 12.81 16.40 -10.62
N GLU A 21 12.88 15.16 -10.15
CA GLU A 21 12.12 14.72 -8.95
C GLU A 21 12.95 13.94 -7.94
N HIS A 22 14.27 13.80 -8.12
CA HIS A 22 15.08 13.03 -7.19
C HIS A 22 14.52 11.58 -7.03
N ARG A 23 14.15 10.90 -8.12
CA ARG A 23 13.67 9.49 -8.07
C ARG A 23 14.59 8.53 -8.82
N ILE A 24 14.87 7.38 -8.22
CA ILE A 24 15.63 6.29 -8.84
C ILE A 24 14.77 5.03 -8.91
N TYR A 25 14.67 4.48 -10.11
CA TYR A 25 13.97 3.22 -10.38
C TYR A 25 14.99 2.14 -10.69
N GLN A 26 14.87 1.00 -10.01
CA GLN A 26 15.64 -0.20 -10.33
C GLN A 26 14.71 -1.31 -10.76
N CYS A 27 14.83 -1.73 -12.02
CA CYS A 27 14.17 -2.92 -12.56
C CYS A 27 15.21 -4.06 -12.65
N PHE A 28 14.90 -5.22 -12.07
CA PHE A 28 15.81 -6.37 -12.05
C PHE A 28 15.57 -7.27 -13.27
N THR A 29 16.59 -7.50 -14.10
CA THR A 29 16.63 -8.59 -15.10
C THR A 29 18.04 -9.25 -15.08
N PRO A 30 18.19 -10.59 -15.31
CA PRO A 30 17.21 -11.59 -15.69
C PRO A 30 16.93 -12.66 -14.60
N LEU A 31 15.65 -12.87 -14.28
CA LEU A 31 15.18 -14.10 -13.64
C LEU A 31 15.02 -15.15 -14.76
N VAL A 32 15.67 -16.32 -14.63
CA VAL A 32 15.64 -17.34 -15.70
C VAL A 32 14.38 -18.20 -15.58
N ALA A 33 13.61 -18.25 -16.66
CA ALA A 33 12.60 -19.29 -16.88
C ALA A 33 13.28 -20.59 -17.30
N ASN A 34 12.98 -21.68 -16.61
CA ASN A 34 13.22 -23.02 -17.16
C ASN A 34 12.27 -23.20 -18.34
N ARG A 35 12.81 -23.24 -19.56
CA ARG A 35 12.10 -23.77 -20.73
C ARG A 35 11.86 -25.26 -20.48
N ALA A 36 10.60 -25.67 -20.62
CA ALA A 36 10.10 -27.05 -20.62
C ALA A 36 10.04 -27.78 -19.25
N ARG A 37 8.84 -27.75 -18.63
CA ARG A 37 7.94 -28.91 -18.48
C ARG A 37 6.66 -28.46 -17.73
N PRO A 38 5.46 -28.81 -18.20
CA PRO A 38 4.27 -28.73 -17.35
C PRO A 38 4.45 -29.75 -16.23
N ILE A 39 4.04 -29.42 -15.01
CA ILE A 39 4.16 -30.26 -13.78
C ILE A 39 5.47 -30.00 -12.98
N HIS A 40 5.59 -28.79 -12.41
CA HIS A 40 5.98 -28.62 -10.99
C HIS A 40 5.63 -27.19 -10.55
N LEU A 41 4.63 -27.09 -9.68
CA LEU A 41 3.86 -25.88 -9.33
C LEU A 41 4.45 -25.06 -8.16
N SER A 42 5.77 -25.08 -7.98
CA SER A 42 6.50 -24.28 -6.98
C SER A 42 7.82 -23.79 -7.56
N GLU A 43 8.25 -22.59 -7.18
CA GLU A 43 9.60 -22.12 -7.48
C GLU A 43 10.59 -23.12 -6.88
N LEU A 44 11.39 -23.78 -7.72
CA LEU A 44 12.41 -24.72 -7.27
C LEU A 44 13.36 -23.99 -6.31
N GLN A 45 13.78 -24.64 -5.24
CA GLN A 45 14.66 -24.06 -4.22
C GLN A 45 15.90 -23.39 -4.84
N GLU A 46 16.50 -24.03 -5.85
CA GLU A 46 17.63 -23.47 -6.60
C GLU A 46 17.30 -22.17 -7.33
N ALA A 47 16.09 -22.07 -7.91
CA ALA A 47 15.61 -20.85 -8.57
C ALA A 47 15.39 -19.74 -7.54
N ARG A 48 14.79 -20.05 -6.39
CA ARG A 48 14.61 -19.11 -5.28
C ARG A 48 15.95 -18.56 -4.80
N GLU A 49 16.92 -19.43 -4.56
CA GLU A 49 18.26 -19.03 -4.13
C GLU A 49 18.96 -18.14 -5.17
N ARG A 50 18.86 -18.51 -6.45
CA ARG A 50 19.42 -17.69 -7.54
C ARG A 50 18.76 -16.31 -7.60
N ASN A 51 17.45 -16.23 -7.49
CA ASN A 51 16.69 -14.99 -7.54
C ASN A 51 17.05 -14.09 -6.36
N ASN A 52 17.13 -14.64 -5.16
CA ASN A 52 17.58 -13.94 -3.96
C ASN A 52 19.03 -13.42 -4.09
N ARG A 53 19.94 -14.17 -4.72
CA ARG A 53 21.32 -13.71 -4.98
C ARG A 53 21.36 -12.54 -5.96
N ILE A 54 20.59 -12.61 -7.05
CA ILE A 54 20.49 -11.53 -8.05
C ILE A 54 19.95 -10.27 -7.39
N PHE A 55 18.82 -10.40 -6.69
CA PHE A 55 18.19 -9.33 -5.94
C PHE A 55 19.15 -8.69 -4.93
N THR A 56 19.80 -9.51 -4.09
CA THR A 56 20.76 -9.03 -3.09
C THR A 56 21.91 -8.26 -3.73
N SER A 57 22.50 -8.81 -4.80
CA SER A 57 23.63 -8.18 -5.48
C SER A 57 23.24 -6.82 -6.07
N ALA A 58 22.11 -6.76 -6.77
CA ALA A 58 21.68 -5.53 -7.44
C ALA A 58 21.22 -4.45 -6.45
N LEU A 59 20.51 -4.82 -5.38
CA LEU A 59 20.13 -3.87 -4.33
C LEU A 59 21.37 -3.33 -3.58
N ARG A 60 22.33 -4.19 -3.23
CA ARG A 60 23.58 -3.74 -2.58
C ARG A 60 24.39 -2.78 -3.45
N ARG A 61 24.44 -3.02 -4.77
CA ARG A 61 25.10 -2.10 -5.70
C ARG A 61 24.40 -0.75 -5.75
N LEU A 62 23.07 -0.74 -5.82
CA LEU A 62 22.28 0.48 -5.77
C LEU A 62 22.55 1.27 -4.48
N LEU A 63 22.41 0.62 -3.32
CA LEU A 63 22.63 1.28 -2.02
C LEU A 63 24.07 1.82 -1.90
N LYS A 64 25.06 1.10 -2.45
CA LYS A 64 26.45 1.61 -2.50
C LYS A 64 26.55 2.88 -3.33
N VAL A 65 25.90 2.96 -4.50
CA VAL A 65 25.89 4.20 -5.30
C VAL A 65 25.22 5.33 -4.53
N LEU A 66 24.03 5.07 -3.97
CA LEU A 66 23.26 6.04 -3.19
C LEU A 66 24.00 6.54 -1.95
N SER A 67 24.91 5.74 -1.39
CA SER A 67 25.69 6.13 -0.21
C SER A 67 26.70 7.25 -0.46
N PHE A 68 27.06 7.49 -1.73
CA PHE A 68 27.95 8.59 -2.11
C PHE A 68 27.21 9.91 -2.36
N TRP A 69 25.88 9.90 -2.38
CA TRP A 69 25.08 11.08 -2.71
C TRP A 69 24.84 11.89 -1.44
N ASP A 70 25.11 13.19 -1.50
CA ASP A 70 25.02 14.10 -0.36
C ASP A 70 23.64 14.75 -0.23
N ARG A 71 23.34 15.30 0.95
CA ARG A 71 22.03 15.89 1.28
C ARG A 71 21.77 17.25 0.63
N THR A 72 22.72 17.79 -0.13
CA THR A 72 22.71 19.20 -0.55
C THR A 72 21.68 19.51 -1.63
N HIS A 73 21.19 18.50 -2.35
CA HIS A 73 20.26 18.66 -3.48
C HIS A 73 18.79 18.31 -3.18
N GLY A 74 18.45 18.01 -1.92
CA GLY A 74 17.10 17.53 -1.56
C GLY A 74 17.05 16.00 -1.38
N GLY A 75 15.88 15.49 -1.00
CA GLY A 75 15.66 14.08 -0.69
C GLY A 75 15.22 13.25 -1.90
N LEU A 76 15.73 12.02 -2.02
CA LEU A 76 15.28 11.08 -3.05
C LEU A 76 14.10 10.21 -2.58
N THR A 77 13.26 9.82 -3.54
CA THR A 77 12.32 8.70 -3.39
C THR A 77 12.83 7.47 -4.13
N LEU A 78 12.95 6.36 -3.42
CA LEU A 78 13.34 5.08 -3.97
C LEU A 78 12.10 4.19 -4.16
N GLU A 79 11.77 3.89 -5.42
CA GLU A 79 10.78 2.89 -5.78
C GLU A 79 11.47 1.56 -6.14
N VAL A 80 11.05 0.47 -5.51
CA VAL A 80 11.59 -0.87 -5.79
C VAL A 80 10.50 -1.81 -6.23
N ALA A 81 10.74 -2.47 -7.36
CA ALA A 81 9.83 -3.41 -8.00
C ALA A 81 10.60 -4.65 -8.46
N ALA A 82 9.92 -5.80 -8.48
CA ALA A 82 10.49 -7.07 -8.94
C ALA A 82 9.64 -7.66 -10.07
N LEU A 83 10.29 -7.95 -11.20
CA LEU A 83 9.68 -8.50 -12.41
C LEU A 83 10.60 -9.57 -13.01
N SER A 84 10.03 -10.66 -13.50
CA SER A 84 10.72 -11.61 -14.39
C SER A 84 10.38 -11.30 -15.84
N PRO A 85 11.34 -11.39 -16.79
CA PRO A 85 11.02 -11.30 -18.22
C PRO A 85 9.92 -12.28 -18.67
N SER A 86 9.84 -13.46 -18.04
CA SER A 86 8.79 -14.44 -18.32
C SER A 86 7.42 -14.04 -17.78
N ASP A 87 7.33 -13.08 -16.86
CA ASP A 87 6.03 -12.64 -16.33
C ASP A 87 5.21 -11.95 -17.44
N VAL A 88 5.89 -11.46 -18.49
CA VAL A 88 5.24 -10.95 -19.71
C VAL A 88 4.46 -12.05 -20.42
N GLU A 89 4.79 -13.33 -20.28
CA GLU A 89 3.95 -14.43 -20.82
C GLU A 89 2.57 -14.49 -20.15
N HIS A 90 2.35 -13.69 -19.11
CA HIS A 90 1.10 -13.54 -18.37
C HIS A 90 0.49 -12.13 -18.48
N HIS A 91 0.97 -11.27 -19.41
CA HIS A 91 0.50 -9.89 -19.61
C HIS A 91 -0.97 -9.78 -20.04
N THR A 92 -1.54 -10.87 -20.57
CA THR A 92 -2.97 -10.93 -20.95
C THR A 92 -3.91 -10.73 -19.75
N TYR A 93 -3.42 -10.96 -18.53
CA TYR A 93 -4.16 -10.68 -17.30
C TYR A 93 -3.93 -9.26 -16.79
N GLU A 94 -2.67 -8.84 -16.84
CA GLU A 94 -2.17 -7.60 -16.23
C GLU A 94 -1.30 -6.87 -17.26
N PRO A 95 -1.88 -5.91 -18.01
CA PRO A 95 -1.20 -5.19 -19.09
C PRO A 95 0.05 -4.44 -18.64
N GLU A 96 0.18 -4.16 -17.34
CA GLU A 96 1.35 -3.62 -16.65
C GLU A 96 2.60 -4.48 -16.84
N LEU A 97 2.43 -5.78 -17.11
CA LEU A 97 3.52 -6.71 -17.36
C LEU A 97 3.98 -6.70 -18.82
N ALA A 98 3.28 -6.00 -19.71
CA ALA A 98 3.65 -5.96 -21.11
C ALA A 98 4.93 -5.16 -21.35
N HIS A 99 5.73 -5.57 -22.34
CA HIS A 99 6.99 -4.90 -22.67
C HIS A 99 6.82 -3.46 -23.15
N ASP A 100 5.67 -3.16 -23.74
CA ASP A 100 5.26 -1.87 -24.26
C ASP A 100 4.42 -1.06 -23.25
N TYR A 101 4.30 -1.53 -22.00
CA TYR A 101 3.57 -0.79 -20.98
C TYR A 101 4.23 0.58 -20.74
N PRO A 102 3.49 1.69 -20.90
CA PRO A 102 4.04 3.02 -20.72
C PRO A 102 4.46 3.24 -19.27
N PHE A 103 5.76 3.52 -19.08
CA PHE A 103 6.24 4.03 -17.79
C PHE A 103 5.69 5.44 -17.56
N GLN A 104 5.25 5.72 -16.33
CA GLN A 104 4.64 7.01 -15.98
C GLN A 104 5.16 7.53 -14.65
N LEU A 105 5.37 8.83 -14.60
CA LEU A 105 5.45 9.65 -13.41
C LEU A 105 4.05 10.20 -13.05
N GLU A 106 3.91 10.76 -11.86
CA GLU A 106 2.62 11.36 -11.46
C GLU A 106 2.29 12.56 -12.35
N GLU A 107 3.29 13.36 -12.68
CA GLU A 107 3.20 14.51 -13.59
C GLU A 107 2.71 14.11 -15.00
N ASP A 108 2.98 12.87 -15.42
CA ASP A 108 2.52 12.36 -16.71
C ASP A 108 1.01 12.03 -16.69
N LEU A 109 0.38 11.86 -15.52
CA LEU A 109 -1.03 11.45 -15.43
C LEU A 109 -1.98 12.51 -16.02
N GLU A 110 -1.64 13.80 -15.90
CA GLU A 110 -2.44 14.90 -16.43
C GLU A 110 -2.31 15.05 -17.97
N GLN A 111 -1.20 14.57 -18.54
CA GLN A 111 -0.83 14.81 -19.94
C GLN A 111 -0.83 13.55 -20.81
N ALA A 112 -0.87 12.35 -20.22
CA ALA A 112 -0.70 11.09 -20.94
C ALA A 112 -2.01 10.56 -21.55
N THR A 113 -2.43 11.15 -22.68
CA THR A 113 -3.40 10.53 -23.60
C THR A 113 -3.03 9.08 -23.91
N ASN A 114 -1.73 8.82 -24.12
CA ASN A 114 -1.17 7.51 -24.43
C ASN A 114 -1.49 6.43 -23.39
N PHE A 115 -1.65 6.79 -22.12
CA PHE A 115 -1.90 5.82 -21.05
C PHE A 115 -3.32 5.29 -21.07
N ARG A 116 -4.28 6.23 -21.16
CA ARG A 116 -5.69 5.90 -21.31
C ARG A 116 -5.92 5.12 -22.61
N GLU A 117 -5.34 5.60 -23.71
CA GLU A 117 -5.40 4.92 -25.02
C GLU A 117 -4.81 3.51 -24.97
N TYR A 118 -3.64 3.34 -24.34
CA TYR A 118 -3.04 2.01 -24.14
C TYR A 118 -3.98 1.08 -23.37
N HIS A 119 -4.56 1.58 -22.27
CA HIS A 119 -5.46 0.78 -21.46
C HIS A 119 -6.76 0.42 -22.20
N THR A 120 -7.27 1.28 -23.09
CA THR A 120 -8.44 1.05 -23.97
C THR A 120 -8.11 0.09 -25.11
N MET A 121 -6.94 0.21 -25.75
CA MET A 121 -6.51 -0.71 -26.80
C MET A 121 -6.39 -2.13 -26.24
N LYS A 122 -5.69 -2.29 -25.11
CA LYS A 122 -5.51 -3.59 -24.45
C LYS A 122 -6.80 -4.22 -23.93
N SER A 123 -7.87 -3.45 -23.66
CA SER A 123 -9.16 -4.04 -23.28
C SER A 123 -9.89 -4.73 -24.43
N THR A 124 -9.54 -4.42 -25.68
CA THR A 124 -10.18 -5.06 -26.85
C THR A 124 -9.53 -6.39 -27.26
N GLU A 125 -8.39 -6.75 -26.66
CA GLU A 125 -7.68 -7.99 -26.97
C GLU A 125 -8.40 -9.22 -26.36
N PRO A 126 -8.75 -10.25 -27.16
CA PRO A 126 -9.43 -11.44 -26.67
C PRO A 126 -8.61 -12.21 -25.62
N ARG A 127 -9.20 -12.49 -24.45
CA ARG A 127 -8.57 -13.31 -23.40
C ARG A 127 -9.00 -14.77 -23.52
N ALA A 128 -8.13 -15.62 -24.06
CA ALA A 128 -8.42 -17.05 -24.26
C ALA A 128 -7.71 -17.94 -23.22
N PHE A 129 -8.21 -18.02 -21.98
CA PHE A 129 -7.66 -18.97 -21.00
C PHE A 129 -8.71 -19.56 -20.05
N SER A 130 -8.53 -20.84 -19.68
CA SER A 130 -9.34 -21.50 -18.67
C SER A 130 -8.89 -21.16 -17.24
N ASN A 131 -9.81 -21.23 -16.26
CA ASN A 131 -9.55 -20.93 -14.83
C ASN A 131 -8.33 -21.65 -14.22
N ARG A 132 -7.97 -22.84 -14.73
CA ARG A 132 -6.81 -23.60 -14.26
C ARG A 132 -5.49 -22.91 -14.63
N HIS A 133 -5.38 -22.38 -15.84
CA HIS A 133 -4.20 -21.66 -16.31
C HIS A 133 -3.99 -20.36 -15.53
N ILE A 134 -5.08 -19.68 -15.17
CA ILE A 134 -5.05 -18.46 -14.36
C ILE A 134 -4.38 -18.72 -13.00
N ARG A 135 -4.84 -19.76 -12.27
CA ARG A 135 -4.27 -20.06 -10.94
C ARG A 135 -2.79 -20.43 -11.00
N ALA A 136 -2.36 -21.16 -12.03
CA ALA A 136 -0.95 -21.52 -12.21
C ALA A 136 -0.09 -20.28 -12.52
N ALA A 137 -0.55 -19.42 -13.43
CA ALA A 137 0.11 -18.16 -13.75
C ALA A 137 0.23 -17.25 -12.51
N LEU A 138 -0.85 -17.10 -11.74
CA LEU A 138 -0.82 -16.30 -10.52
C LEU A 138 0.16 -16.85 -9.48
N LYS A 139 0.17 -18.16 -9.21
CA LYS A 139 1.16 -18.77 -8.31
C LYS A 139 2.59 -18.44 -8.73
N ARG A 140 2.85 -18.44 -10.04
CA ARG A 140 4.15 -18.09 -10.62
C ARG A 140 4.50 -16.59 -10.50
N LEU A 141 3.51 -15.72 -10.68
CA LEU A 141 3.65 -14.26 -10.59
C LEU A 141 3.89 -13.79 -9.14
N PHE A 142 3.14 -14.32 -8.17
CA PHE A 142 3.38 -14.05 -6.75
C PHE A 142 4.73 -14.61 -6.30
N GLY A 143 5.04 -15.86 -6.71
CA GLY A 143 6.27 -16.54 -6.36
C GLY A 143 6.55 -16.56 -4.86
N THR A 144 7.82 -16.70 -4.49
CA THR A 144 8.28 -16.45 -3.12
C THR A 144 8.77 -15.00 -2.98
N PRO A 145 8.45 -14.29 -1.88
CA PRO A 145 8.98 -12.96 -1.63
C PRO A 145 10.51 -12.95 -1.67
N LEU A 146 11.08 -11.91 -2.28
CA LEU A 146 12.53 -11.80 -2.42
C LEU A 146 13.19 -11.48 -1.07
N GLU A 147 14.25 -12.22 -0.77
CA GLU A 147 15.00 -12.10 0.48
C GLU A 147 16.46 -11.72 0.21
N MET A 148 17.00 -10.84 1.04
CA MET A 148 18.44 -10.62 1.08
C MET A 148 19.14 -11.83 1.68
N THR A 149 20.03 -12.45 0.91
CA THR A 149 20.76 -13.66 1.30
C THR A 149 22.27 -13.46 1.24
N PRO A 150 23.08 -14.11 2.09
CA PRO A 150 24.53 -14.01 2.00
C PRO A 150 25.02 -14.41 0.59
N LEU A 151 25.83 -13.55 -0.04
CA LEU A 151 26.39 -13.83 -1.36
C LEU A 151 27.51 -14.91 -1.25
N PRO A 152 27.56 -15.91 -2.14
CA PRO A 152 28.59 -16.93 -2.10
C PRO A 152 29.98 -16.34 -2.41
N GLN A 153 30.97 -16.65 -1.56
CA GLN A 153 32.37 -16.30 -1.74
C GLN A 153 33.24 -17.57 -1.78
N LYS A 154 34.31 -17.55 -2.59
CA LYS A 154 35.11 -18.73 -2.95
C LYS A 154 35.80 -19.46 -1.79
N THR A 155 35.97 -18.88 -0.59
CA THR A 155 36.81 -19.52 0.45
C THR A 155 36.39 -19.35 1.93
N ARG A 156 35.29 -18.69 2.29
CA ARG A 156 34.70 -18.74 3.65
C ARG A 156 33.36 -17.99 3.67
N ARG A 157 32.32 -18.56 4.27
CA ARG A 157 31.05 -17.85 4.55
C ARG A 157 31.32 -16.80 5.65
N LYS A 158 31.66 -15.56 5.27
CA LYS A 158 31.55 -14.44 6.21
C LYS A 158 30.08 -14.06 6.37
N PRO A 159 29.64 -13.63 7.57
CA PRO A 159 28.29 -13.09 7.76
C PRO A 159 28.05 -11.91 6.81
N MET A 160 26.78 -11.69 6.45
CA MET A 160 26.42 -10.61 5.51
C MET A 160 26.93 -9.27 6.04
N SER A 161 27.83 -8.63 5.30
CA SER A 161 28.33 -7.29 5.65
C SER A 161 27.18 -6.29 5.72
N THR A 162 27.23 -5.38 6.69
CA THR A 162 26.29 -4.28 6.88
C THR A 162 26.01 -3.52 5.58
N LEU A 163 24.77 -3.10 5.39
CA LEU A 163 24.39 -2.28 4.25
C LEU A 163 24.97 -0.86 4.39
N PRO A 164 25.37 -0.21 3.28
CA PRO A 164 25.82 1.17 3.33
C PRO A 164 24.64 2.09 3.67
N LYS A 165 24.89 3.12 4.48
CA LYS A 165 23.89 4.14 4.80
C LYS A 165 23.60 5.00 3.57
N THR A 166 22.33 5.29 3.33
CA THR A 166 21.87 6.11 2.19
C THR A 166 21.05 7.30 2.71
N PRO A 167 21.70 8.33 3.31
CA PRO A 167 21.00 9.45 3.93
C PRO A 167 20.25 10.37 2.95
N ILE A 168 20.53 10.23 1.65
CA ILE A 168 19.83 10.89 0.54
C ILE A 168 18.37 10.39 0.39
N VAL A 169 18.08 9.14 0.76
CA VAL A 169 16.74 8.54 0.57
C VAL A 169 15.80 9.01 1.68
N LYS A 170 14.76 9.76 1.29
CA LYS A 170 13.70 10.30 2.16
C LYS A 170 12.36 9.61 1.96
N GLY A 171 12.10 9.10 0.77
CA GLY A 171 10.91 8.33 0.44
C GLY A 171 11.24 6.90 0.05
N PHE A 172 10.42 5.95 0.48
CA PHE A 172 10.50 4.57 0.03
C PHE A 172 9.11 4.09 -0.39
N LEU A 173 9.04 3.57 -1.61
CA LEU A 173 7.80 3.17 -2.25
C LEU A 173 7.90 1.73 -2.76
N ILE A 174 6.96 0.91 -2.35
CA ILE A 174 6.66 -0.36 -3.02
C ILE A 174 5.27 -0.18 -3.62
N ARG A 175 5.20 -0.01 -4.95
CA ARG A 175 3.94 0.11 -5.67
C ARG A 175 3.40 -1.28 -5.99
N ARG A 176 2.08 -1.41 -6.03
CA ARG A 176 1.34 -2.64 -6.38
C ARG A 176 1.48 -3.06 -7.87
N SER A 177 2.39 -2.46 -8.63
CA SER A 177 2.58 -2.75 -10.07
C SER A 177 2.88 -4.22 -10.36
N PHE A 178 3.55 -4.92 -9.45
CA PHE A 178 3.98 -6.31 -9.65
C PHE A 178 3.55 -7.22 -8.51
N PHE A 179 3.31 -8.50 -8.83
CA PHE A 179 2.80 -9.48 -7.87
C PHE A 179 3.86 -10.01 -6.91
N ARG A 180 5.13 -10.05 -7.33
CA ARG A 180 6.20 -10.57 -6.49
C ARG A 180 6.60 -9.53 -5.44
N GLY A 181 6.39 -9.87 -4.18
CA GLY A 181 6.75 -9.04 -3.04
C GLY A 181 8.20 -9.22 -2.57
N PHE A 182 8.51 -8.54 -1.48
CA PHE A 182 9.77 -8.64 -0.73
C PHE A 182 9.47 -9.22 0.64
N ALA A 183 10.37 -10.05 1.17
CA ALA A 183 10.24 -10.50 2.56
C ALA A 183 10.36 -9.31 3.51
N LEU A 184 9.53 -9.26 4.54
CA LEU A 184 9.51 -8.11 5.45
C LEU A 184 10.76 -8.02 6.33
N SER A 185 11.44 -9.15 6.57
CA SER A 185 12.79 -9.19 7.15
C SER A 185 13.83 -8.45 6.29
N THR A 186 13.68 -8.44 4.96
CA THR A 186 14.54 -7.65 4.06
C THR A 186 14.28 -6.17 4.21
N LEU A 187 13.02 -5.75 4.26
CA LEU A 187 12.65 -4.35 4.44
C LEU A 187 13.10 -3.84 5.82
N ALA A 188 12.91 -4.65 6.87
CA ALA A 188 13.41 -4.36 8.20
C ALA A 188 14.94 -4.16 8.20
N LYS A 189 15.70 -5.01 7.49
CA LYS A 189 17.15 -4.83 7.33
C LYS A 189 17.49 -3.52 6.61
N LEU A 190 16.76 -3.16 5.57
CA LEU A 190 16.97 -1.89 4.85
C LEU A 190 16.75 -0.69 5.76
N PHE A 191 15.67 -0.70 6.55
CA PHE A 191 15.35 0.39 7.47
C PHE A 191 16.38 0.52 8.59
N ASN A 192 16.81 -0.60 9.16
CA ASN A 192 17.77 -0.62 10.25
C ASN A 192 19.20 -0.22 9.81
N GLU A 193 19.63 -0.61 8.61
CA GLU A 193 21.04 -0.46 8.22
C GLU A 193 21.29 0.63 7.17
N SER A 194 20.33 0.92 6.29
CA SER A 194 20.57 1.68 5.06
C SER A 194 19.73 2.97 4.97
N LEU A 195 18.41 2.86 5.06
CA LEU A 195 17.46 3.98 4.86
C LEU A 195 17.31 4.86 6.11
N VAL A 196 18.43 5.33 6.64
CA VAL A 196 18.57 6.01 7.95
C VAL A 196 17.96 7.41 8.02
N SER A 197 17.38 7.92 6.95
CA SER A 197 16.80 9.28 6.88
C SER A 197 15.41 9.29 6.27
N LEU A 198 14.75 8.12 6.27
CA LEU A 198 13.43 7.92 5.68
C LEU A 198 12.38 8.76 6.41
N GLU A 199 11.66 9.60 5.67
CA GLU A 199 10.59 10.46 6.18
C GLU A 199 9.21 9.94 5.83
N TRP A 200 9.08 9.17 4.75
CA TRP A 200 7.82 8.54 4.40
C TRP A 200 8.01 7.17 3.78
N PHE A 201 7.05 6.29 4.06
CA PHE A 201 7.01 4.93 3.55
C PHE A 201 5.61 4.60 3.03
N ARG A 202 5.52 4.24 1.75
CA ARG A 202 4.31 3.70 1.14
C ARG A 202 4.51 2.25 0.74
N PHE A 203 3.59 1.41 1.19
CA PHE A 203 3.60 -0.02 0.93
C PHE A 203 2.27 -0.46 0.33
N GLU A 204 2.28 -0.70 -0.97
CA GLU A 204 1.13 -1.22 -1.69
C GLU A 204 1.39 -2.66 -2.15
N ARG A 205 0.42 -3.54 -1.94
CA ARG A 205 0.56 -4.95 -2.32
C ARG A 205 -0.72 -5.58 -2.84
N TRP A 206 -0.55 -6.68 -3.57
CA TRP A 206 -1.62 -7.63 -3.82
C TRP A 206 -1.80 -8.57 -2.63
N ALA A 207 -3.04 -8.83 -2.22
CA ALA A 207 -3.40 -9.83 -1.21
C ALA A 207 -2.88 -11.22 -1.63
N SER A 208 -2.39 -11.99 -0.66
CA SER A 208 -1.76 -13.30 -0.93
C SER A 208 -2.76 -14.28 -1.52
N LEU A 209 -2.30 -15.33 -2.22
CA LEU A 209 -3.13 -16.35 -2.89
C LEU A 209 -3.68 -17.44 -1.96
N THR A 210 -3.20 -17.51 -0.73
CA THR A 210 -3.70 -18.46 0.26
C THR A 210 -3.81 -17.77 1.61
N TYR A 211 -4.64 -18.35 2.47
CA TYR A 211 -4.81 -17.91 3.84
C TYR A 211 -3.49 -17.95 4.63
N ASP A 212 -2.75 -19.06 4.56
CA ASP A 212 -1.49 -19.22 5.30
C ASP A 212 -0.41 -18.21 4.89
N GLN A 213 -0.36 -17.85 3.60
CA GLN A 213 0.54 -16.80 3.12
C GLN A 213 0.16 -15.43 3.67
N GLU A 214 -1.14 -15.17 3.80
CA GLU A 214 -1.64 -13.93 4.37
C GLU A 214 -1.36 -13.85 5.87
N VAL A 215 -1.60 -14.94 6.63
CA VAL A 215 -1.21 -15.05 8.05
C VAL A 215 0.29 -14.79 8.20
N SER A 216 1.13 -15.51 7.45
CA SER A 216 2.59 -15.35 7.48
C SER A 216 3.02 -13.92 7.19
N PHE A 217 2.37 -13.24 6.22
CA PHE A 217 2.64 -11.85 5.92
C PHE A 217 2.36 -10.93 7.12
N TYR A 218 1.21 -11.08 7.78
CA TYR A 218 0.86 -10.25 8.94
C TYR A 218 1.68 -10.57 10.19
N THR A 219 2.07 -11.84 10.37
CA THR A 219 3.02 -12.25 11.41
C THR A 219 4.36 -11.54 11.20
N ASP A 220 4.90 -11.56 9.98
CA ASP A 220 6.15 -10.90 9.66
C ASP A 220 6.05 -9.36 9.70
N LEU A 221 4.88 -8.81 9.38
CA LEU A 221 4.62 -7.37 9.44
C LEU A 221 4.78 -6.88 10.87
N TRP A 222 4.08 -7.55 11.79
CA TRP A 222 4.16 -7.27 13.21
C TRP A 222 5.56 -7.57 13.78
N ALA A 223 6.17 -8.70 13.44
CA ALA A 223 7.43 -9.15 14.05
C ALA A 223 8.67 -8.41 13.54
N PHE A 224 8.70 -8.03 12.26
CA PHE A 224 9.91 -7.49 11.63
C PHE A 224 9.75 -6.05 11.16
N LEU A 225 8.69 -5.73 10.41
CA LEU A 225 8.61 -4.44 9.74
C LEU A 225 8.25 -3.31 10.70
N ILE A 226 7.19 -3.49 11.48
CA ILE A 226 6.70 -2.47 12.41
C ILE A 226 7.79 -2.05 13.41
N PRO A 227 8.51 -2.97 14.08
CA PRO A 227 9.59 -2.60 15.00
C PRO A 227 10.81 -1.95 14.32
N ALA A 228 11.00 -2.19 13.02
CA ALA A 228 12.14 -1.66 12.26
C ALA A 228 11.86 -0.30 11.60
N LEU A 229 10.65 0.26 11.74
CA LEU A 229 10.32 1.57 11.18
C LEU A 229 11.24 2.64 11.79
N PRO A 230 11.94 3.46 10.97
CA PRO A 230 12.79 4.52 11.49
C PRO A 230 11.97 5.58 12.24
N GLN A 231 12.52 6.12 13.33
CA GLN A 231 11.90 7.23 14.08
C GLN A 231 11.75 8.52 13.25
N THR A 232 12.47 8.62 12.13
CA THR A 232 12.37 9.75 11.19
C THR A 232 11.12 9.70 10.32
N VAL A 233 10.41 8.56 10.27
CA VAL A 233 9.21 8.39 9.44
C VAL A 233 8.05 9.19 10.04
N LYS A 234 7.50 10.07 9.22
CA LYS A 234 6.35 10.93 9.51
C LYS A 234 5.09 10.48 8.76
N MET A 235 5.24 9.91 7.56
CA MET A 235 4.11 9.34 6.81
C MET A 235 4.27 7.84 6.62
N LEU A 236 3.24 7.09 7.01
CA LEU A 236 3.12 5.67 6.75
C LEU A 236 1.80 5.39 6.03
N SER A 237 1.89 4.81 4.84
CA SER A 237 0.71 4.42 4.07
C SER A 237 0.81 2.96 3.66
N PHE A 238 -0.21 2.19 4.02
CA PHE A 238 -0.37 0.82 3.60
C PHE A 238 -1.66 0.68 2.80
N SER A 239 -1.58 0.02 1.64
CA SER A 239 -2.76 -0.34 0.87
C SER A 239 -2.68 -1.77 0.37
N GLN A 240 -3.77 -2.51 0.56
CA GLN A 240 -3.91 -3.86 0.05
C GLN A 240 -4.98 -3.95 -1.02
N TRP A 241 -4.62 -4.63 -2.10
CA TRP A 241 -5.46 -4.79 -3.28
C TRP A 241 -5.76 -6.25 -3.53
N SER A 242 -6.93 -6.53 -4.06
CA SER A 242 -7.30 -7.90 -4.41
C SER A 242 -8.03 -7.91 -5.74
N ARG A 243 -7.43 -8.54 -6.75
CA ARG A 243 -8.00 -8.64 -8.11
C ARG A 243 -9.18 -9.62 -8.15
N TRP A 244 -9.20 -10.61 -7.25
CA TRP A 244 -10.30 -11.54 -7.02
C TRP A 244 -10.81 -11.38 -5.59
N LYS A 245 -11.99 -11.92 -5.25
CA LYS A 245 -12.36 -12.12 -3.84
C LYS A 245 -11.82 -13.48 -3.41
N PRO A 246 -10.65 -13.53 -2.78
CA PRO A 246 -10.11 -14.81 -2.43
C PRO A 246 -11.02 -15.54 -1.44
N PRO A 247 -11.20 -16.86 -1.55
CA PRO A 247 -12.01 -17.63 -0.62
C PRO A 247 -11.73 -17.36 0.87
N TRP A 248 -10.49 -16.98 1.21
CA TRP A 248 -10.08 -16.66 2.58
C TRP A 248 -10.38 -15.23 3.02
N ILE A 249 -10.81 -14.31 2.15
CA ILE A 249 -11.20 -12.94 2.57
C ILE A 249 -12.40 -12.97 3.53
N TYR A 250 -13.18 -14.04 3.49
CA TYR A 250 -14.31 -14.28 4.39
C TYR A 250 -13.97 -15.19 5.56
N LYS A 251 -12.75 -15.76 5.58
CA LYS A 251 -12.25 -16.45 6.75
C LYS A 251 -11.69 -15.38 7.69
N PRO A 252 -12.14 -15.32 8.96
CA PRO A 252 -11.41 -14.53 9.94
C PRO A 252 -9.95 -15.01 9.93
N LEU A 253 -8.99 -14.10 10.03
CA LEU A 253 -7.66 -14.50 10.47
C LEU A 253 -7.86 -15.15 11.86
N ASP A 254 -7.82 -16.48 11.88
CA ASP A 254 -8.03 -17.42 12.99
C ASP A 254 -7.29 -16.98 14.25
N GLU A 255 -6.23 -16.19 14.09
CA GLU A 255 -5.57 -15.45 15.15
C GLU A 255 -6.23 -14.06 15.32
N ILE A 256 -7.38 -14.01 16.01
CA ILE A 256 -7.92 -12.75 16.58
C ILE A 256 -6.80 -11.99 17.32
N ASP A 257 -5.88 -12.71 17.93
CA ASP A 257 -4.72 -12.19 18.64
C ASP A 257 -3.69 -11.52 17.72
N LEU A 258 -3.48 -11.97 16.49
CA LEU A 258 -2.53 -11.34 15.56
C LEU A 258 -2.99 -9.94 15.16
N ARG A 259 -4.27 -9.80 14.80
CA ARG A 259 -4.83 -8.48 14.41
C ARG A 259 -4.82 -7.51 15.59
N LYS A 260 -5.10 -7.99 16.81
CA LYS A 260 -4.99 -7.17 18.03
C LYS A 260 -3.54 -6.79 18.33
N SER A 261 -2.61 -7.74 18.21
CA SER A 261 -1.18 -7.52 18.44
C SER A 261 -0.61 -6.49 17.45
N LEU A 262 -1.02 -6.57 16.18
CA LEU A 262 -0.69 -5.56 15.19
C LEU A 262 -1.27 -4.18 15.56
N SER A 263 -2.55 -4.10 15.92
CA SER A 263 -3.19 -2.84 16.34
C SER A 263 -2.46 -2.19 17.53
N ARG A 264 -2.09 -2.98 18.54
CA ARG A 264 -1.33 -2.51 19.71
C ARG A 264 0.08 -2.05 19.34
N ALA A 265 0.73 -2.72 18.39
CA ALA A 265 2.06 -2.32 17.93
C ALA A 265 2.01 -1.04 17.08
N LEU A 266 0.94 -0.82 16.33
CA LEU A 266 0.75 0.37 15.49
C LEU A 266 0.34 1.61 16.29
N ALA A 267 -0.45 1.46 17.35
CA ALA A 267 -0.98 2.59 18.11
C ALA A 267 0.12 3.57 18.59
N PRO A 268 1.23 3.15 19.23
CA PRO A 268 2.28 4.07 19.65
C PRO A 268 2.97 4.83 18.52
N LEU A 269 2.94 4.31 17.28
CA LEU A 269 3.56 4.97 16.13
C LEU A 269 2.87 6.28 15.77
N VAL A 270 1.58 6.44 16.09
CA VAL A 270 0.86 7.70 15.75
C VAL A 270 1.45 8.91 16.46
N LEU A 271 2.19 8.70 17.55
CA LEU A 271 2.85 9.80 18.28
C LEU A 271 3.97 10.44 17.45
N GLN A 272 4.64 9.68 16.58
CA GLN A 272 5.67 10.21 15.69
C GLN A 272 5.17 10.58 14.29
N LEU A 273 4.06 9.98 13.83
CA LEU A 273 3.52 10.19 12.50
C LEU A 273 2.71 11.49 12.41
N THR A 274 2.74 12.13 11.24
CA THR A 274 1.85 13.22 10.83
C THR A 274 0.74 12.72 9.91
N GLU A 275 0.99 11.66 9.14
CA GLU A 275 0.04 11.10 8.20
C GLU A 275 0.03 9.57 8.28
N PHE A 276 -1.15 8.97 8.39
CA PHE A 276 -1.26 7.54 8.56
C PHE A 276 -2.45 6.92 7.81
N SER A 277 -2.15 5.89 7.00
CA SER A 277 -3.11 4.94 6.46
C SER A 277 -2.67 3.54 6.89
N PRO A 278 -3.31 2.92 7.90
CA PRO A 278 -2.90 1.63 8.44
C PRO A 278 -3.24 0.46 7.51
N PRO A 279 -2.67 -0.73 7.75
CA PRO A 279 -3.00 -1.94 7.00
C PRO A 279 -4.49 -2.34 7.10
N ASP A 280 -5.08 -2.73 5.97
CA ASP A 280 -6.51 -3.07 5.80
C ASP A 280 -7.06 -4.11 6.81
N LEU A 281 -6.23 -5.05 7.30
CA LEU A 281 -6.69 -6.16 8.17
C LEU A 281 -6.37 -5.96 9.66
N MET A 282 -6.02 -4.74 10.09
CA MET A 282 -5.89 -4.46 11.53
C MET A 282 -7.23 -4.61 12.27
N ASN A 283 -7.17 -4.84 13.59
CA ASN A 283 -8.37 -4.76 14.44
C ASN A 283 -8.67 -3.29 14.72
N ILE A 284 -9.60 -2.70 13.97
CA ILE A 284 -9.94 -1.26 14.04
C ILE A 284 -10.44 -0.86 15.44
N PRO A 285 -11.41 -1.57 16.07
CA PRO A 285 -11.83 -1.24 17.44
C PRO A 285 -10.68 -1.25 18.44
N GLU A 286 -9.81 -2.27 18.42
CA GLU A 286 -8.65 -2.35 19.31
C GLU A 286 -7.68 -1.18 19.07
N PHE A 287 -7.41 -0.85 17.80
CA PHE A 287 -6.51 0.25 17.47
C PHE A 287 -7.05 1.59 18.00
N LEU A 288 -8.31 1.92 17.72
CA LEU A 288 -8.94 3.16 18.16
C LEU A 288 -9.07 3.25 19.69
N ASP A 289 -9.39 2.14 20.35
CA ASP A 289 -9.44 2.07 21.81
C ASP A 289 -8.07 2.36 22.44
N GLN A 290 -6.99 1.76 21.90
CA GLN A 290 -5.63 2.08 22.33
C GLN A 290 -5.26 3.55 22.09
N LEU A 291 -5.69 4.14 20.96
CA LEU A 291 -5.50 5.57 20.72
C LEU A 291 -6.21 6.45 21.76
N GLY A 292 -7.47 6.15 22.07
CA GLY A 292 -8.24 6.90 23.07
C GLY A 292 -7.65 6.80 24.48
N GLN A 293 -6.98 5.69 24.80
CA GLN A 293 -6.31 5.48 26.09
C GLN A 293 -5.02 6.31 26.24
N MET A 294 -4.41 6.81 25.15
CA MET A 294 -3.18 7.62 25.18
C MET A 294 -3.43 9.12 25.49
N SER A 295 -4.53 9.45 26.16
CA SER A 295 -4.90 10.83 26.49
C SER A 295 -3.83 11.57 27.31
N ASP A 296 -3.09 10.86 28.16
CA ASP A 296 -1.96 11.35 28.95
C ASP A 296 -0.77 11.81 28.09
N ARG A 297 -0.60 11.21 26.92
CA ARG A 297 0.46 11.51 25.94
C ARG A 297 -0.04 12.31 24.74
N SER A 298 -1.25 12.84 24.81
CA SER A 298 -1.88 13.61 23.71
C SER A 298 -1.01 14.78 23.21
N GLY A 299 -0.27 15.44 24.09
CA GLY A 299 0.65 16.53 23.72
C GLY A 299 1.84 16.10 22.85
N GLU A 300 2.20 14.81 22.85
CA GLU A 300 3.24 14.26 21.99
C GLU A 300 2.74 13.95 20.57
N ALA A 301 1.42 13.75 20.41
CA ALA A 301 0.85 13.29 19.15
C ALA A 301 0.97 14.34 18.04
N LYS A 302 1.54 13.91 16.90
CA LYS A 302 1.77 14.76 15.73
C LYS A 302 0.81 14.48 14.58
N LEU A 303 -0.09 13.52 14.74
CA LEU A 303 -0.94 13.03 13.66
C LEU A 303 -1.94 14.12 13.23
N GLU A 304 -1.92 14.45 11.95
CA GLU A 304 -2.81 15.41 11.31
C GLU A 304 -3.82 14.73 10.40
N LEU A 305 -3.39 13.69 9.67
CA LEU A 305 -4.21 12.99 8.67
C LEU A 305 -4.29 11.49 8.99
N LEU A 306 -5.50 10.98 9.16
CA LEU A 306 -5.76 9.56 9.42
C LEU A 306 -6.84 9.04 8.47
N SER A 307 -6.51 8.02 7.67
CA SER A 307 -7.49 7.33 6.83
C SER A 307 -7.55 5.86 7.19
N ILE A 308 -8.71 5.36 7.62
CA ILE A 308 -8.93 3.98 8.01
C ILE A 308 -9.90 3.35 7.03
N LYS A 309 -9.40 2.34 6.30
CA LYS A 309 -10.28 1.46 5.52
C LYS A 309 -10.99 0.50 6.47
N GLY A 310 -12.30 0.68 6.59
CA GLY A 310 -13.19 -0.18 7.34
C GLY A 310 -13.43 -1.52 6.68
N GLY A 311 -14.25 -2.33 7.34
CA GLY A 311 -14.73 -3.62 6.84
C GLY A 311 -16.21 -3.60 6.50
N ARG A 312 -16.68 -4.75 6.04
CA ARG A 312 -18.10 -5.02 5.82
C ARG A 312 -18.80 -5.17 7.17
N PHE A 313 -19.18 -4.05 7.77
CA PHE A 313 -19.75 -3.97 9.10
C PHE A 313 -21.25 -3.66 9.04
N GLY A 314 -22.02 -4.27 9.94
CA GLY A 314 -23.40 -3.84 10.19
C GLY A 314 -23.43 -2.50 10.94
N HIS A 315 -24.60 -1.84 10.94
CA HIS A 315 -24.74 -0.48 11.48
C HIS A 315 -24.25 -0.34 12.92
N SER A 316 -24.59 -1.30 13.81
CA SER A 316 -24.14 -1.28 15.21
C SER A 316 -22.62 -1.32 15.35
N CYS A 317 -21.93 -2.05 14.47
CA CYS A 317 -20.48 -2.13 14.47
C CYS A 317 -19.85 -0.84 13.93
N VAL A 318 -20.43 -0.22 12.90
CA VAL A 318 -20.01 1.10 12.41
C VAL A 318 -20.19 2.16 13.50
N THR A 319 -21.36 2.22 14.16
CA THR A 319 -21.62 3.10 15.31
C THR A 319 -20.53 2.96 16.38
N ARG A 320 -20.23 1.72 16.80
CA ARG A 320 -19.17 1.47 17.78
C ARG A 320 -17.80 1.98 17.32
N ILE A 321 -17.43 1.75 16.06
CA ILE A 321 -16.16 2.23 15.51
C ILE A 321 -16.11 3.76 15.52
N LEU A 322 -17.19 4.44 15.15
CA LEU A 322 -17.23 5.90 15.10
C LEU A 322 -17.21 6.54 16.50
N VAL A 323 -17.79 5.90 17.51
CA VAL A 323 -17.66 6.33 18.92
C VAL A 323 -16.22 6.15 19.41
N LEU A 324 -15.58 5.01 19.11
CA LEU A 324 -14.15 4.80 19.44
C LEU A 324 -13.25 5.79 18.68
N ALA A 325 -13.59 6.12 17.44
CA ALA A 325 -12.86 7.11 16.65
C ALA A 325 -12.97 8.52 17.26
N ALA A 326 -14.12 8.88 17.83
CA ALA A 326 -14.27 10.13 18.58
C ALA A 326 -13.37 10.16 19.82
N ALA A 327 -13.32 9.07 20.59
CA ALA A 327 -12.42 8.96 21.75
C ALA A 327 -10.95 9.06 21.34
N ALA A 328 -10.55 8.40 20.25
CA ALA A 328 -9.22 8.53 19.67
C ALA A 328 -8.92 9.97 19.22
N ALA A 329 -9.87 10.64 18.56
CA ALA A 329 -9.71 12.03 18.11
C ALA A 329 -9.47 13.00 19.28
N LYS A 330 -10.10 12.80 20.45
CA LYS A 330 -9.81 13.57 21.68
C LYS A 330 -8.39 13.37 22.23
N ALA A 331 -7.71 12.30 21.86
CA ALA A 331 -6.32 12.07 22.22
C ALA A 331 -5.34 12.62 21.16
N LEU A 332 -5.84 13.14 20.04
CA LEU A 332 -5.05 13.57 18.89
C LEU A 332 -5.29 15.06 18.59
N PRO A 333 -4.69 16.00 19.36
CA PRO A 333 -5.02 17.42 19.31
C PRO A 333 -4.64 18.12 17.99
N ARG A 334 -3.82 17.50 17.14
CA ARG A 334 -3.44 18.02 15.82
C ARG A 334 -4.23 17.42 14.67
N LEU A 335 -5.16 16.51 14.95
CA LEU A 335 -5.93 15.81 13.94
C LEU A 335 -6.80 16.80 13.15
N ARG A 336 -6.50 16.91 11.86
CA ARG A 336 -7.21 17.80 10.93
C ARG A 336 -8.23 17.06 10.11
N ILE A 337 -7.91 15.85 9.66
CA ILE A 337 -8.81 15.03 8.85
C ILE A 337 -8.74 13.59 9.35
N LEU A 338 -9.91 13.02 9.65
CA LEU A 338 -10.08 11.59 9.89
C LEU A 338 -11.13 11.05 8.93
N GLU A 339 -10.77 10.04 8.15
CA GLU A 339 -11.69 9.33 7.26
C GLU A 339 -11.81 7.87 7.69
N VAL A 340 -13.03 7.39 7.95
CA VAL A 340 -13.34 5.97 8.08
C VAL A 340 -14.25 5.57 6.94
N TRP A 341 -13.80 4.67 6.08
CA TRP A 341 -14.49 4.42 4.82
C TRP A 341 -14.45 2.95 4.41
N HIS A 342 -15.48 2.50 3.71
CA HIS A 342 -15.53 1.16 3.14
C HIS A 342 -16.28 1.17 1.82
N GLU A 343 -15.94 0.21 0.97
CA GLU A 343 -16.37 0.13 -0.42
C GLU A 343 -16.77 -1.31 -0.79
N SER A 344 -17.84 -1.78 -0.19
CA SER A 344 -18.45 -3.04 -0.61
C SER A 344 -19.92 -2.80 -0.85
N ARG A 345 -20.42 -3.24 -2.01
CA ARG A 345 -21.84 -3.13 -2.40
C ARG A 345 -22.81 -3.42 -1.25
N GLY A 346 -23.67 -2.44 -0.97
CA GLY A 346 -24.69 -2.44 0.08
C GLY A 346 -24.13 -2.19 1.50
N TYR A 347 -22.84 -1.88 1.61
CA TYR A 347 -22.11 -1.63 2.86
C TYR A 347 -21.09 -0.50 2.68
N GLU A 348 -21.19 0.26 1.59
CA GLU A 348 -20.34 1.41 1.36
C GLU A 348 -20.68 2.56 2.32
N TYR A 349 -19.65 3.17 2.89
CA TYR A 349 -19.77 4.34 3.73
C TYR A 349 -18.51 5.17 3.72
N LEU A 350 -18.68 6.45 4.01
CA LEU A 350 -17.62 7.41 4.29
C LEU A 350 -18.07 8.26 5.46
N PHE A 351 -17.37 8.11 6.58
CA PHE A 351 -17.36 9.07 7.66
C PHE A 351 -16.12 9.92 7.51
N ARG A 352 -16.27 11.24 7.48
CA ARG A 352 -15.16 12.19 7.54
C ARG A 352 -15.38 13.16 8.69
N TYR A 353 -14.35 13.35 9.49
CA TYR A 353 -14.20 14.51 10.36
C TYR A 353 -13.18 15.46 9.74
N THR A 354 -13.49 16.76 9.74
CA THR A 354 -12.54 17.83 9.43
C THR A 354 -12.52 18.88 10.53
N GLN A 355 -11.32 19.36 10.86
CA GLN A 355 -11.08 20.51 11.71
C GLN A 355 -10.35 21.58 10.90
N SER A 356 -11.03 22.68 10.61
CA SER A 356 -10.46 23.79 9.84
C SER A 356 -11.04 25.11 10.32
N ASN A 357 -10.19 26.14 10.50
CA ASN A 357 -10.60 27.49 10.88
C ASN A 357 -11.57 27.53 12.08
N ASP A 358 -11.25 26.78 13.14
CA ASP A 358 -12.08 26.68 14.36
C ASP A 358 -13.50 26.12 14.09
N GLN A 359 -13.66 25.29 13.05
CA GLN A 359 -14.89 24.60 12.72
C GLN A 359 -14.65 23.09 12.62
N ALA A 360 -15.30 22.36 13.51
CA ALA A 360 -15.47 20.92 13.42
C ALA A 360 -16.61 20.58 12.46
N THR A 361 -16.36 19.72 11.47
CA THR A 361 -17.39 19.23 10.55
C THR A 361 -17.34 17.72 10.45
N ILE A 362 -18.51 17.08 10.49
CA ILE A 362 -18.68 15.69 10.10
C ILE A 362 -19.38 15.64 8.75
N THR A 363 -18.83 14.85 7.84
CA THR A 363 -19.51 14.41 6.62
C THR A 363 -19.83 12.93 6.73
N TRP A 364 -21.10 12.59 6.56
CA TRP A 364 -21.57 11.21 6.53
C TRP A 364 -22.16 10.89 5.16
N MET A 365 -21.65 9.82 4.55
CA MET A 365 -22.19 9.19 3.35
C MET A 365 -22.35 7.70 3.58
N ASN A 366 -23.47 7.15 3.14
CA ASN A 366 -23.72 5.72 3.12
C ASN A 366 -24.39 5.32 1.80
N GLY A 367 -24.22 4.07 1.39
CA GLY A 367 -24.96 3.49 0.28
C GLY A 367 -25.88 2.36 0.72
N GLY A 368 -26.86 2.03 -0.12
CA GLY A 368 -27.95 1.10 0.21
C GLY A 368 -29.15 1.80 0.87
N GLU A 369 -29.80 1.11 1.81
CA GLU A 369 -30.89 1.67 2.62
C GLU A 369 -30.36 2.79 3.53
N GLU A 370 -31.13 3.87 3.69
CA GLU A 370 -30.73 4.99 4.52
C GLU A 370 -30.63 4.56 5.97
N TYR A 371 -29.43 4.63 6.54
CA TYR A 371 -29.24 4.51 7.98
C TYR A 371 -28.55 5.79 8.50
N PRO A 372 -29.26 6.56 9.33
CA PRO A 372 -28.74 7.82 9.85
C PRO A 372 -27.56 7.58 10.79
N VAL A 373 -26.74 8.62 10.96
CA VAL A 373 -25.72 8.64 12.02
C VAL A 373 -26.42 8.49 13.37
N ALA A 374 -25.99 7.51 14.15
CA ALA A 374 -26.60 7.22 15.44
C ALA A 374 -26.40 8.38 16.43
N PRO A 375 -27.38 8.68 17.32
CA PRO A 375 -27.27 9.77 18.29
C PRO A 375 -26.01 9.73 19.15
N GLU A 376 -25.56 8.53 19.55
CA GLU A 376 -24.37 8.33 20.37
C GLU A 376 -23.09 8.72 19.63
N VAL A 377 -23.07 8.60 18.30
CA VAL A 377 -21.97 9.09 17.47
C VAL A 377 -21.98 10.62 17.49
N LEU A 378 -23.15 11.25 17.30
CA LEU A 378 -23.26 12.71 17.32
C LEU A 378 -22.78 13.29 18.66
N GLU A 379 -23.27 12.74 19.78
CA GLU A 379 -22.86 13.16 21.13
C GLU A 379 -21.34 13.01 21.34
N ALA A 380 -20.77 11.87 20.94
CA ALA A 380 -19.34 11.63 21.09
C ALA A 380 -18.49 12.67 20.33
N TRP A 381 -18.90 13.00 19.11
CA TRP A 381 -18.20 13.95 18.25
C TRP A 381 -18.49 15.43 18.58
N GLU A 382 -19.65 15.76 19.14
CA GLU A 382 -19.89 17.07 19.77
C GLU A 382 -18.90 17.30 20.92
N GLY A 383 -18.60 16.24 21.68
CA GLY A 383 -17.54 16.26 22.69
C GLY A 383 -16.14 16.48 22.12
N VAL A 384 -15.85 15.99 20.90
CA VAL A 384 -14.57 16.25 20.20
C VAL A 384 -14.53 17.72 19.75
N ALA A 385 -15.61 18.19 19.12
CA ALA A 385 -15.72 19.58 18.66
C ALA A 385 -15.53 20.55 19.83
N SER A 386 -16.22 20.33 20.95
CA SER A 386 -16.12 21.20 22.13
C SER A 386 -14.72 21.26 22.75
N ALA A 387 -13.86 20.26 22.49
CA ALA A 387 -12.48 20.26 22.97
C ALA A 387 -11.53 21.11 22.11
N TYR A 388 -11.85 21.33 20.83
CA TYR A 388 -10.93 21.93 19.84
C TYR A 388 -11.54 23.03 18.97
N SER A 389 -12.82 23.33 19.16
CA SER A 389 -13.61 24.28 18.38
C SER A 389 -14.49 25.11 19.34
N THR A 390 -14.52 26.43 19.15
CA THR A 390 -15.50 27.28 19.85
C THR A 390 -16.89 27.26 19.19
N ARG A 391 -16.94 26.78 17.94
CA ARG A 391 -18.17 26.66 17.15
C ARG A 391 -18.84 25.31 17.33
N PRO A 392 -20.18 25.24 17.20
CA PRO A 392 -20.90 23.98 17.24
C PRO A 392 -20.47 23.06 16.09
N LEU A 393 -20.56 21.76 16.33
CA LEU A 393 -20.32 20.75 15.32
C LEU A 393 -21.27 20.92 14.14
N VAL A 394 -20.74 20.98 12.92
CA VAL A 394 -21.53 20.95 11.69
C VAL A 394 -21.65 19.51 11.21
N VAL A 395 -22.87 19.08 10.90
CA VAL A 395 -23.14 17.72 10.39
C VAL A 395 -23.69 17.82 8.98
N ASP A 396 -22.88 17.39 8.02
CA ASP A 396 -23.21 17.32 6.60
C ASP A 396 -23.55 15.88 6.21
N ARG A 397 -24.80 15.67 5.77
CA ARG A 397 -25.30 14.36 5.36
C ARG A 397 -25.45 14.35 3.85
N ARG A 398 -24.71 13.47 3.20
CA ARG A 398 -24.70 13.33 1.75
C ARG A 398 -25.00 11.89 1.36
N ARG A 399 -25.46 11.69 0.14
CA ARG A 399 -25.57 10.36 -0.48
C ARG A 399 -24.46 10.18 -1.50
N PHE A 400 -24.04 8.95 -1.71
CA PHE A 400 -23.20 8.65 -2.87
C PHE A 400 -23.96 9.05 -4.15
N PRO A 401 -23.30 9.69 -5.13
CA PRO A 401 -23.93 10.08 -6.37
C PRO A 401 -24.50 8.82 -7.05
N GLY A 402 -25.83 8.73 -7.11
CA GLY A 402 -26.51 7.57 -7.67
C GLY A 402 -26.41 7.58 -9.20
N ASN A 403 -25.74 6.57 -9.78
CA ASN A 403 -25.93 6.25 -11.19
C ASN A 403 -26.44 4.81 -11.29
N GLN A 404 -27.67 4.66 -11.81
CA GLN A 404 -28.44 3.41 -11.87
C GLN A 404 -27.93 2.36 -12.89
N MET A 405 -26.76 2.51 -13.51
CA MET A 405 -26.35 1.63 -14.61
C MET A 405 -24.85 1.32 -14.63
N MET A 406 -24.37 0.51 -13.69
CA MET A 406 -23.20 -0.33 -13.98
C MET A 406 -23.43 -1.76 -13.50
N GLU A 407 -23.01 -2.72 -14.32
CA GLU A 407 -23.11 -4.15 -14.03
C GLU A 407 -22.47 -4.53 -12.67
N PRO A 408 -22.92 -5.61 -12.01
CA PRO A 408 -22.47 -6.04 -10.68
C PRO A 408 -20.96 -6.23 -10.47
N ARG A 409 -20.15 -6.22 -11.54
CA ARG A 409 -18.69 -6.41 -11.51
C ARG A 409 -17.91 -5.11 -11.23
N TRP A 410 -18.61 -3.98 -11.13
CA TRP A 410 -18.06 -2.61 -11.18
C TRP A 410 -18.25 -1.74 -9.95
N TYR A 411 -18.57 -2.37 -8.82
CA TYR A 411 -19.04 -1.64 -7.64
C TYR A 411 -17.94 -1.19 -6.67
N ASN A 412 -16.69 -1.61 -6.86
CA ASN A 412 -15.59 -1.22 -5.96
C ASN A 412 -14.95 0.08 -6.49
N GLY A 413 -14.59 1.03 -5.63
CA GLY A 413 -13.88 2.26 -6.01
C GLY A 413 -14.69 3.56 -6.04
N TRP A 414 -16.01 3.54 -5.78
CA TRP A 414 -16.86 4.76 -5.77
C TRP A 414 -16.48 5.74 -4.66
N VAL A 415 -15.93 5.23 -3.57
CA VAL A 415 -15.52 6.05 -2.44
C VAL A 415 -14.21 6.78 -2.76
N TYR A 416 -13.34 6.24 -3.63
CA TYR A 416 -11.99 6.80 -3.84
C TYR A 416 -11.98 8.26 -4.32
N PRO A 417 -12.78 8.67 -5.32
CA PRO A 417 -12.80 10.05 -5.77
C PRO A 417 -13.33 11.02 -4.70
N LEU A 418 -14.12 10.49 -3.75
CA LEU A 418 -14.74 11.25 -2.68
C LEU A 418 -13.80 11.44 -1.49
N LEU A 419 -12.80 10.56 -1.31
CA LEU A 419 -11.80 10.69 -0.24
C LEU A 419 -10.97 11.96 -0.41
N GLU A 420 -10.90 12.74 0.65
CA GLU A 420 -10.02 13.90 0.73
C GLU A 420 -8.57 13.46 0.96
N LEU A 421 -8.39 12.35 1.69
CA LEU A 421 -7.09 11.72 1.89
C LEU A 421 -6.74 10.70 0.80
N ARG A 422 -7.34 10.78 -0.40
CA ARG A 422 -7.09 9.83 -1.50
C ARG A 422 -5.61 9.64 -1.83
N ARG A 423 -4.82 10.72 -1.78
CA ARG A 423 -3.37 10.70 -2.05
C ARG A 423 -2.58 10.07 -0.91
N LEU A 424 -3.10 10.08 0.33
CA LEU A 424 -2.51 9.33 1.43
C LEU A 424 -2.81 7.84 1.26
N VAL A 425 -4.05 7.48 0.94
CA VAL A 425 -4.48 6.07 0.81
C VAL A 425 -3.85 5.38 -0.41
N PHE A 426 -3.84 6.05 -1.56
CA PHE A 426 -3.43 5.45 -2.83
C PHE A 426 -2.30 6.25 -3.49
N ASP A 427 -1.32 5.54 -4.04
CA ASP A 427 -0.41 6.13 -5.02
C ASP A 427 -1.23 6.61 -6.24
N PRO A 428 -1.05 7.85 -6.70
CA PRO A 428 -1.84 8.41 -7.81
C PRO A 428 -1.77 7.60 -9.10
N ILE A 429 -0.63 7.00 -9.42
CA ILE A 429 -0.47 6.13 -10.59
C ILE A 429 -1.26 4.83 -10.38
N THR A 430 -1.21 4.24 -9.18
CA THR A 430 -2.05 3.08 -8.83
C THR A 430 -3.54 3.40 -8.90
N LEU A 431 -3.97 4.56 -8.41
CA LEU A 431 -5.37 4.97 -8.43
C LEU A 431 -5.89 5.20 -9.85
N GLU A 432 -5.14 5.93 -10.68
CA GLU A 432 -5.52 6.18 -12.08
C GLU A 432 -5.62 4.85 -12.85
N ARG A 433 -4.68 3.92 -12.64
CA ARG A 433 -4.76 2.56 -13.17
C ARG A 433 -6.07 1.88 -12.81
N GLU A 434 -6.44 1.90 -11.54
CA GLU A 434 -7.66 1.25 -11.07
C GLU A 434 -8.90 1.88 -11.65
N VAL A 435 -8.96 3.21 -11.73
CA VAL A 435 -10.06 3.92 -12.40
C VAL A 435 -10.17 3.50 -13.86
N GLN A 436 -9.05 3.38 -14.58
CA GLN A 436 -9.07 2.90 -15.98
C GLN A 436 -9.49 1.43 -16.07
N LEU A 437 -9.03 0.57 -15.15
CA LEU A 437 -9.47 -0.83 -15.06
C LEU A 437 -10.97 -0.96 -14.79
N MET A 438 -11.55 -0.09 -13.95
CA MET A 438 -12.98 -0.04 -13.69
C MET A 438 -13.80 0.40 -14.91
N ARG A 439 -13.19 1.13 -15.85
CA ARG A 439 -13.83 1.55 -17.11
C ARG A 439 -13.80 0.47 -18.22
N ARG A 440 -13.08 -0.65 -18.04
CA ARG A 440 -12.72 -1.66 -19.08
C ARG A 440 -13.75 -2.73 -19.51
N ALA A 441 -14.93 -2.87 -18.92
CA ALA A 441 -15.81 -4.05 -19.09
C ALA A 441 -17.30 -3.74 -19.38
#